data_AF-A0A377J118-F1
#
_entry.id   AF-A0A377J118-F1
#
_cell.length_a   1.000
_cell.length_b   1.000
_cell.length_c   1.000
_cell.angle_alpha   90.00
_cell.angle_beta   90.00
_cell.angle_gamma   90.00
#
_symmetry.space_group_name_H-M   'P 1'
#
loop_
_entity.id
_entity.type
_entity.pdbx_description
1 polymer ?
#
loop_
_entity_poly.entity_id
_entity_poly.type
_entity_poly.pdbx_seq_one_letter_code
_entity_poly.pdbx_strand_id
1 'polypeptide(L)'
;MEYDDERSGGFEPLKYFANNPHQGRIVLGLISSKFPQLEDKDAIKARIQEAAQYVPLERLCLSPQCGFASTEEGNIMTEAQQWDKVRLVEEIAKDVWGED
;
A
#
# COMPACT_ATOMS: atom_id res chain seq x y z
N MET A 1 6.95 0.19 -3.28
CA MET A 1 6.62 -0.14 -4.69
C MET A 1 5.18 0.23 -4.92
N GLU A 2 4.88 0.91 -6.03
CA GLU A 2 3.52 1.33 -6.40
C GLU A 2 2.89 0.26 -7.29
N TYR A 3 1.66 -0.15 -6.98
CA TYR A 3 0.91 -1.10 -7.79
C TYR A 3 -0.41 -0.45 -8.21
N ASP A 4 -0.43 0.15 -9.40
CA ASP A 4 -1.52 1.01 -9.88
C ASP A 4 -2.46 0.29 -10.88
N ASP A 5 -2.00 -0.78 -11.54
CA ASP A 5 -2.76 -1.50 -12.58
C ASP A 5 -2.17 -2.89 -12.93
N GLU A 6 -2.82 -3.66 -13.82
CA GLU A 6 -2.30 -4.93 -14.39
C GLU A 6 -0.89 -4.81 -14.99
N ARG A 7 -0.44 -3.58 -15.28
CA ARG A 7 0.87 -3.27 -15.85
C ARG A 7 1.96 -3.16 -14.79
N SER A 8 1.60 -3.03 -13.53
CA SER A 8 2.52 -2.82 -12.39
C SER A 8 3.21 -4.10 -11.91
N GLY A 9 2.88 -5.25 -12.50
CA GLY A 9 3.44 -6.55 -12.13
C GLY A 9 2.93 -7.08 -10.78
N GLY A 10 3.08 -8.38 -10.56
CA GLY A 10 2.70 -9.02 -9.29
C GLY A 10 3.77 -8.87 -8.21
N PHE A 11 3.58 -9.57 -7.10
CA PHE A 11 4.51 -9.56 -5.97
C PHE A 11 5.65 -10.57 -6.10
N GLU A 12 5.79 -11.27 -7.23
CA GLU A 12 6.84 -12.28 -7.46
C GLU A 12 8.26 -11.76 -7.16
N PRO A 13 8.63 -10.49 -7.46
CA PRO A 13 9.96 -9.97 -7.12
C PRO A 13 10.25 -9.91 -5.62
N LEU A 14 9.24 -9.94 -4.74
CA LEU A 14 9.44 -9.93 -3.29
C LEU A 14 10.22 -11.14 -2.78
N LYS A 15 10.21 -12.27 -3.51
CA LYS A 15 10.99 -13.47 -3.16
C LYS A 15 12.49 -13.21 -3.04
N TYR A 16 13.02 -12.23 -3.76
CA TYR A 16 14.44 -11.85 -3.68
C TYR A 16 14.77 -11.09 -2.39
N PHE A 17 13.77 -10.52 -1.72
CA PHE A 17 13.92 -9.81 -0.46
C PHE A 17 13.70 -10.70 0.78
N ALA A 18 13.10 -11.88 0.61
CA ALA A 18 12.85 -12.82 1.71
C ALA A 18 14.15 -13.16 2.48
N ASN A 19 15.24 -13.40 1.74
CA ASN A 19 16.56 -13.74 2.30
C ASN A 19 17.46 -12.53 2.56
N ASN A 20 16.92 -11.31 2.54
CA ASN A 20 17.73 -10.12 2.76
C ASN A 20 18.28 -10.10 4.21
N PRO A 21 19.61 -10.07 4.41
CA PRO A 21 20.23 -10.12 5.74
C PRO A 21 19.94 -8.89 6.60
N HIS A 22 19.48 -7.78 5.99
CA HIS A 22 19.20 -6.53 6.69
C HIS A 22 17.83 -6.49 7.38
N GLN A 23 17.06 -7.58 7.37
CA GLN A 23 15.75 -7.73 8.06
C GLN A 23 14.77 -6.55 7.87
N GLY A 24 14.95 -5.76 6.80
CA GLY A 24 14.11 -4.59 6.54
C GLY A 24 12.66 -4.96 6.28
N ARG A 25 11.76 -4.00 6.56
CA ARG A 25 10.35 -4.06 6.19
C ARG A 25 10.13 -3.51 4.77
N ILE A 26 9.11 -4.01 4.10
CA ILE A 26 8.72 -3.64 2.74
C ILE A 26 7.41 -2.88 2.83
N VAL A 27 7.39 -1.66 2.29
CA VAL A 27 6.18 -0.83 2.24
C VAL A 27 5.48 -1.02 0.89
N LEU A 28 4.24 -1.50 0.95
CA LEU A 28 3.35 -1.72 -0.18
C LEU A 28 2.53 -0.44 -0.42
N GLY A 29 2.81 0.25 -1.53
CA GLY A 29 2.05 1.40 -1.97
C GLY A 29 0.81 0.95 -2.72
N LEU A 30 -0.28 0.65 -2.01
CA LEU A 30 -1.51 0.08 -2.58
C LEU A 30 -2.70 1.04 -2.56
N ILE A 31 -2.56 2.18 -1.86
CA ILE A 31 -3.57 3.23 -1.79
C ILE A 31 -3.19 4.34 -2.78
N SER A 32 -4.07 4.69 -3.70
CA SER A 32 -3.77 5.71 -4.71
C SER A 32 -3.66 7.09 -4.08
N SER A 33 -2.61 7.83 -4.46
CA SER A 33 -2.42 9.24 -4.10
C SER A 33 -2.90 10.22 -5.18
N LYS A 34 -3.40 9.69 -6.31
CA LYS A 34 -3.78 10.48 -7.50
C LYS A 34 -5.28 10.74 -7.57
N PHE A 35 -6.08 9.82 -7.04
CA PHE A 35 -7.54 9.82 -7.19
C PHE A 35 -8.24 9.90 -5.82
N PRO A 36 -9.33 10.69 -5.70
CA PRO A 36 -10.03 10.88 -4.44
C PRO A 36 -10.88 9.68 -3.99
N GLN A 37 -11.22 8.76 -4.89
CA GLN A 37 -12.06 7.61 -4.60
C GLN A 37 -11.32 6.66 -3.64
N LEU A 38 -11.98 6.28 -2.54
CA LEU A 38 -11.43 5.30 -1.60
C LEU A 38 -11.36 3.92 -2.23
N GLU A 39 -10.27 3.21 -1.95
CA GLU A 39 -10.06 1.83 -2.35
C GLU A 39 -10.99 0.90 -1.59
N ASP A 40 -11.34 -0.21 -2.23
CA ASP A 40 -12.03 -1.31 -1.58
C ASP A 40 -11.10 -1.99 -0.56
N LYS A 41 -11.50 -1.98 0.71
CA LYS A 41 -10.69 -2.54 1.80
C LYS A 41 -10.36 -4.01 1.59
N ASP A 42 -11.32 -4.81 1.14
CA ASP A 42 -11.14 -6.25 1.00
C ASP A 42 -10.22 -6.56 -0.18
N ALA A 43 -10.29 -5.78 -1.26
CA ALA A 43 -9.34 -5.84 -2.35
C ALA A 43 -7.91 -5.53 -1.89
N ILE A 44 -7.71 -4.49 -1.08
CA ILE A 44 -6.37 -4.15 -0.54
C ILE A 44 -5.86 -5.24 0.40
N LYS A 45 -6.71 -5.78 1.29
CA LYS A 45 -6.34 -6.90 2.16
C LYS A 45 -5.93 -8.13 1.34
N ALA A 46 -6.68 -8.46 0.29
CA ALA A 46 -6.34 -9.57 -0.60
C ALA A 46 -4.95 -9.38 -1.25
N ARG A 47 -4.64 -8.16 -1.70
CA ARG A 47 -3.31 -7.80 -2.23
C ARG A 47 -2.21 -7.92 -1.19
N ILE A 48 -2.46 -7.53 0.06
CA ILE A 48 -1.50 -7.73 1.16
C ILE A 48 -1.26 -9.23 1.40
N GLN A 49 -2.31 -10.05 1.38
CA GLN A 49 -2.19 -11.51 1.53
C GLN A 49 -1.43 -12.16 0.37
N GLU A 50 -1.61 -11.67 -0.86
CA GLU A 50 -0.82 -12.08 -2.02
C GLU A 50 0.66 -11.78 -1.81
N ALA A 51 1.01 -10.58 -1.35
CA ALA A 51 2.39 -10.22 -1.02
C ALA A 51 2.97 -11.08 0.12
N ALA A 52 2.13 -11.44 1.11
CA ALA A 52 2.50 -12.28 2.24
C ALA A 52 2.87 -13.72 1.86
N GLN A 53 2.54 -14.16 0.64
CA GLN A 53 3.01 -15.45 0.11
C GLN A 53 4.52 -15.46 -0.18
N TYR A 54 5.13 -14.29 -0.35
CA TYR A 54 6.55 -14.15 -0.71
C TYR A 54 7.44 -13.69 0.44
N VAL A 55 6.90 -12.89 1.36
CA VAL A 55 7.62 -12.31 2.51
C VAL A 55 6.70 -12.35 3.73
N PRO A 56 7.18 -12.68 4.94
CA PRO A 56 6.34 -12.73 6.13
C PRO A 56 5.56 -11.45 6.39
N LEU A 57 4.32 -11.58 6.85
CA LEU A 57 3.39 -10.47 7.06
C LEU A 57 3.95 -9.40 8.02
N GLU A 58 4.70 -9.81 9.05
CA GLU A 58 5.35 -8.89 10.00
C GLU A 58 6.44 -8.01 9.39
N ARG A 59 6.87 -8.33 8.15
CA ARG A 59 7.83 -7.54 7.37
C ARG A 59 7.17 -6.70 6.30
N LEU A 60 5.84 -6.67 6.23
CA LEU A 60 5.08 -5.85 5.30
C LEU A 60 4.46 -4.65 6.02
N CYS A 61 4.33 -3.54 5.30
CA CYS A 61 3.61 -2.33 5.74
C CYS A 61 2.72 -1.84 4.59
N LEU A 62 1.70 -1.05 4.90
CA LEU A 62 0.83 -0.39 3.93
C LEU A 62 1.10 1.12 3.87
N SER A 63 1.09 1.70 2.67
CA SER A 63 1.11 3.15 2.48
C SER A 63 0.31 3.58 1.25
N PRO A 64 0.07 4.90 1.10
CA PRO A 64 -0.18 5.47 -0.21
C PRO A 64 0.96 5.16 -1.19
N GLN A 65 0.66 5.15 -2.48
CA GLN A 65 1.63 4.92 -3.56
C GLN A 65 2.76 5.95 -3.52
N CYS A 66 2.39 7.22 -3.47
CA CYS A 66 3.31 8.34 -3.34
C CYS A 66 2.74 9.37 -2.33
N GLY A 67 3.48 10.46 -2.11
CA GLY A 67 2.94 11.61 -1.38
C GLY A 67 1.75 12.24 -2.11
N PHE A 68 0.88 12.91 -1.35
CA PHE A 68 -0.24 13.67 -1.92
C PHE A 68 0.19 14.99 -2.58
N ALA A 69 1.45 15.40 -2.38
CA ALA A 69 2.03 16.60 -2.95
C ALA A 69 2.74 16.31 -4.29
N SER A 70 2.16 16.80 -5.38
CA SER A 70 2.81 17.25 -6.64
C SER A 70 2.87 16.29 -7.84
N THR A 71 2.15 16.67 -8.92
CA THR A 71 2.57 16.61 -10.35
C THR A 71 1.94 17.81 -11.11
N GLU A 72 2.50 18.18 -12.28
CA GLU A 72 2.01 19.28 -13.14
C GLU A 72 0.55 19.14 -13.60
N GLU A 73 0.00 17.92 -13.57
CA GLU A 73 -1.40 17.65 -13.94
C GLU A 73 -2.39 17.80 -12.77
N GLY A 74 -1.89 18.05 -11.55
CA GLY A 74 -2.70 18.30 -10.36
C GLY A 74 -3.34 17.03 -9.80
N ASN A 75 -2.94 16.62 -8.60
CA ASN A 75 -3.75 15.70 -7.81
C ASN A 75 -5.07 16.40 -7.49
N ILE A 76 -6.17 16.00 -8.13
CA ILE A 76 -7.50 16.55 -7.89
C ILE A 76 -8.06 15.91 -6.61
N MET A 77 -7.52 16.32 -5.46
CA MET A 77 -7.95 15.82 -4.16
C MET A 77 -7.89 16.91 -3.10
N THR A 78 -9.03 17.15 -2.46
CA THR A 78 -9.15 18.05 -1.31
C THR A 78 -8.36 17.50 -0.11
N GLU A 79 -7.98 18.36 0.82
CA GLU A 79 -7.34 17.95 2.07
C GLU A 79 -8.18 16.91 2.84
N ALA A 80 -9.51 17.07 2.87
CA ALA A 80 -10.40 16.11 3.50
C ALA A 80 -10.28 14.71 2.88
N GLN A 81 -10.25 14.63 1.55
CA GLN A 81 -10.07 13.37 0.83
C GLN A 81 -8.67 12.76 1.04
N GLN A 82 -7.62 13.59 1.18
CA GLN A 82 -6.29 13.11 1.58
C GLN A 82 -6.33 12.47 2.97
N TRP A 83 -7.02 13.09 3.92
CA TRP A 83 -7.20 12.52 5.26
C TRP A 83 -8.05 11.24 5.25
N ASP A 84 -9.05 11.15 4.38
CA ASP A 84 -9.84 9.91 4.24
C ASP A 84 -8.96 8.76 3.74
N LYS A 85 -8.00 9.02 2.83
CA LYS A 85 -6.99 8.03 2.41
C LYS A 85 -6.09 7.59 3.56
N VAL A 86 -5.66 8.52 4.41
CA VAL A 86 -4.81 8.21 5.58
C VAL A 86 -5.60 7.36 6.59
N ARG A 87 -6.85 7.71 6.87
CA ARG A 87 -7.74 6.91 7.73
C ARG A 87 -7.97 5.52 7.16
N LEU A 88 -8.15 5.40 5.85
CA LEU A 88 -8.29 4.11 5.19
C LEU A 88 -7.04 3.23 5.39
N VAL A 89 -5.83 3.80 5.27
CA VAL A 89 -4.57 3.09 5.56
C VAL A 89 -4.56 2.60 7.01
N GLU A 90 -4.91 3.47 7.96
CA GLU A 90 -4.94 3.12 9.39
C GLU A 90 -5.94 1.99 9.68
N GLU A 91 -7.16 2.09 9.14
CA GLU A 91 -8.21 1.10 9.33
C GLU A 91 -7.81 -0.27 8.76
N ILE A 92 -7.27 -0.31 7.54
CA ILE A 92 -6.77 -1.56 6.95
C ILE A 92 -5.59 -2.10 7.75
N ALA A 93 -4.71 -1.23 8.24
CA ALA A 93 -3.56 -1.65 9.03
C ALA A 93 -4.00 -2.32 10.34
N LYS A 94 -4.98 -1.75 11.04
CA LYS A 94 -5.58 -2.36 12.24
C LYS A 94 -6.22 -3.71 11.93
N ASP A 95 -6.96 -3.81 10.83
CA ASP A 95 -7.60 -5.08 10.43
C ASP A 95 -6.60 -6.19 10.10
N VAL A 96 -5.44 -5.84 9.55
CA VAL A 96 -4.43 -6.82 9.09
C VAL A 96 -3.41 -7.17 10.17
N TRP A 97 -2.92 -6.19 10.92
CA TRP A 97 -1.83 -6.37 11.89
C TRP A 97 -2.28 -6.26 13.37
N GLY A 98 -3.50 -5.81 13.64
CA GLY A 98 -4.01 -5.58 15.00
C GLY A 98 -3.75 -4.16 15.52
N GLU A 99 -4.22 -3.88 16.73
CA GLU A 99 -3.88 -2.65 17.48
C GLU A 99 -2.61 -2.91 18.32
N ASP A 100 -1.67 -1.96 18.31
CA ASP A 100 -0.56 -1.91 19.28
C ASP A 100 -1.07 -1.53 20.68
#